data_AF-A0A2T7PMU2-F1
#
_entry.id   AF-A0A2T7PMU2-F1
#
_cell.length_a   1.000
_cell.length_b   1.000
_cell.length_c   1.000
_cell.angle_alpha   90.00
_cell.angle_beta   90.00
_cell.angle_gamma   90.00
#
_symmetry.space_group_name_H-M   'P 1'
#
loop_
_entity.id
_entity.type
_entity.pdbx_description
1 polymer ?
#
loop_
_entity_poly.entity_id
_entity_poly.type
_entity_poly.pdbx_seq_one_letter_code
_entity_poly.pdbx_strand_id
1 'polypeptide(L)'
;MTTKKFVSVREVNVIGPRDPLPVLPPRSLLMCVESSRSAALKIGASEVTLHTISKDILKNIYQGSYTDLDIKRFMKYFLSNAELMAREDLMALARNVTFVPSSSGKLHKPSDMYYSLSKDLRELFVGEDLFPCDEFAQPKFISKLKKLGLRDETTVKEDDLVSAAQRIENLFTRGDKETATRKAEGLWALLLSHGHQFDLSRLTKIQCMPCLQDRQKPSHYPNNLPLRSDPAIVKPCDMVIYSRLIYCGSTKAVMRPGISENLTDSLKVGELTFRDVLTHLLNVVSSYDATQSPYYKSILHEVFKLLKNFRNVPSVSQLIGKTDCVFVESEGRFACPKQFWVKKKAEDIDLSPYRFPLHNEMSDVSDLLLTCGSSECQDDKLLQEVLNEIKTKHKTGSISKPQFTKDMRLVKQILDVLKESDSAASGRVLVPISHKRQGLLQFRHAKECTIWSDSLSVTFAVDGNEDEDIFFVHREISKDTAFKHEDLTDRLHKLLKDSYTDGFSVPKELIQNADDAGATEVKFLLDERDNRDARTNLINEQMASLQGPALWAFNNASFSDEDFKNIVRLGAGTKRDDVTKVGKFGLGFNSVYNLTDVPSFISRHTLAMFRSSCEVSQGSGAQARLQ
;
A
#
# COMPACT_ATOMS: atom_id res chain seq x y z
N MET A 1 -78.57 -25.00 -1.32
CA MET A 1 -79.75 -25.44 -2.12
C MET A 1 -80.72 -24.27 -2.16
N THR A 2 -81.00 -23.72 -3.35
CA THR A 2 -82.01 -22.67 -3.51
C THR A 2 -83.40 -23.30 -3.44
N THR A 3 -84.19 -22.95 -2.42
CA THR A 3 -85.60 -23.33 -2.36
C THR A 3 -86.36 -22.51 -3.41
N LYS A 4 -86.48 -23.05 -4.63
CA LYS A 4 -87.38 -22.50 -5.64
C LYS A 4 -88.80 -22.69 -5.12
N LYS A 5 -89.51 -21.59 -4.89
CA LYS A 5 -90.91 -21.59 -4.44
C LYS A 5 -91.74 -20.84 -5.47
N PHE A 6 -92.93 -21.34 -5.77
CA PHE A 6 -93.92 -20.57 -6.53
C PHE A 6 -94.39 -19.41 -5.66
N VAL A 7 -94.36 -18.20 -6.22
CA VAL A 7 -94.70 -16.95 -5.53
C VAL A 7 -95.64 -16.13 -6.40
N SER A 8 -96.49 -15.31 -5.77
CA SER A 8 -97.35 -14.37 -6.50
C SER A 8 -96.51 -13.22 -7.06
N VAL A 9 -96.82 -12.75 -8.27
CA VAL A 9 -96.16 -11.55 -8.84
C VAL A 9 -96.44 -10.29 -8.01
N ARG A 10 -97.49 -10.31 -7.18
CA ARG A 10 -97.75 -9.24 -6.20
C ARG A 10 -96.75 -9.23 -5.03
N GLU A 11 -96.14 -10.38 -4.72
CA GLU A 11 -95.17 -10.53 -3.63
C GLU A 11 -93.73 -10.33 -4.10
N VAL A 12 -93.39 -10.85 -5.29
CA VAL A 12 -92.10 -10.65 -5.95
C VAL A 12 -92.37 -10.18 -7.37
N ASN A 13 -92.12 -8.91 -7.65
CA ASN A 13 -92.48 -8.27 -8.93
C ASN A 13 -91.27 -7.97 -9.83
N VAL A 14 -90.09 -8.50 -9.52
CA VAL A 14 -88.86 -8.25 -10.28
C VAL A 14 -88.38 -9.53 -10.96
N ILE A 15 -88.30 -9.53 -12.28
CA ILE A 15 -87.79 -10.63 -13.11
C ILE A 15 -86.27 -10.56 -13.15
N GLY A 16 -85.62 -11.67 -12.78
CA GLY A 16 -84.17 -11.81 -12.82
C GLY A 16 -83.58 -12.02 -14.23
N PRO A 17 -82.24 -12.01 -14.34
CA PRO A 17 -81.52 -12.33 -15.55
C PRO A 17 -81.79 -13.77 -15.99
N ARG A 18 -81.61 -14.04 -17.29
CA ARG A 18 -81.88 -15.37 -17.87
C ARG A 18 -80.96 -16.44 -17.27
N ASP A 19 -79.69 -16.11 -17.09
CA ASP A 19 -78.71 -17.02 -16.50
C ASP A 19 -78.73 -16.95 -14.97
N PRO A 20 -78.69 -18.10 -14.29
CA PRO A 20 -78.66 -18.15 -12.84
C PRO A 20 -77.37 -17.53 -12.31
N LEU A 21 -77.52 -16.68 -11.28
CA LEU A 21 -76.39 -16.12 -10.57
C LEU A 21 -75.70 -17.19 -9.71
N PRO A 22 -74.37 -17.10 -9.53
CA PRO A 22 -73.61 -18.08 -8.74
C PRO A 22 -73.88 -18.00 -7.23
N VAL A 23 -74.53 -16.92 -6.78
CA VAL A 23 -74.88 -16.63 -5.38
C VAL A 23 -76.30 -16.06 -5.31
N LEU A 24 -76.92 -16.16 -4.14
CA LEU A 24 -78.24 -15.59 -3.89
C LEU A 24 -78.20 -14.06 -3.95
N PRO A 25 -79.01 -13.39 -4.78
CA PRO A 25 -79.10 -11.94 -4.77
C PRO A 25 -79.76 -11.45 -3.47
N PRO A 26 -79.48 -10.21 -3.02
CA PRO A 26 -80.01 -9.67 -1.77
C PRO A 26 -81.52 -9.38 -1.80
N ARG A 27 -82.14 -9.50 -2.98
CA ARG A 27 -83.58 -9.37 -3.21
C ARG A 27 -84.12 -10.65 -3.85
N SER A 28 -85.36 -11.02 -3.53
CA SER A 28 -86.04 -12.11 -4.23
C SER A 28 -86.29 -11.75 -5.70
N LEU A 29 -86.04 -12.69 -6.61
CA LEU A 29 -86.23 -12.51 -8.05
C LEU A 29 -87.16 -13.59 -8.60
N LEU A 30 -88.03 -13.21 -9.54
CA LEU A 30 -88.78 -14.15 -10.36
C LEU A 30 -87.82 -14.78 -11.39
N MET A 31 -87.73 -16.11 -11.38
CA MET A 31 -87.10 -16.85 -12.47
C MET A 31 -88.16 -17.29 -13.47
N CYS A 32 -88.15 -16.69 -14.66
CA CYS A 32 -89.14 -16.94 -15.70
C CYS A 32 -88.50 -17.65 -16.91
N VAL A 33 -89.14 -18.71 -17.41
CA VAL A 33 -88.93 -19.22 -18.78
C VAL A 33 -89.60 -18.28 -19.79
N GLU A 34 -89.21 -18.31 -21.07
CA GLU A 34 -89.66 -17.33 -22.08
C GLU A 34 -91.19 -17.15 -22.14
N SER A 35 -91.94 -18.26 -22.09
CA SER A 35 -93.41 -18.24 -22.09
C SER A 35 -94.00 -17.53 -20.86
N SER A 36 -93.41 -17.73 -19.68
CA SER A 36 -93.84 -17.08 -18.44
C SER A 36 -93.36 -15.63 -18.29
N ARG A 37 -92.28 -15.25 -18.99
CA ARG A 37 -91.69 -13.90 -18.92
C ARG A 37 -92.62 -12.84 -19.51
N SER A 38 -93.19 -13.11 -20.69
CA SER A 38 -94.17 -12.21 -21.33
C SER A 38 -95.43 -12.03 -20.47
N ALA A 39 -95.90 -13.11 -19.83
CA ALA A 39 -97.04 -13.06 -18.93
C ALA A 39 -96.76 -12.21 -17.68
N ALA A 40 -95.59 -12.42 -17.04
CA ALA A 40 -95.18 -11.65 -15.84
C ALA A 40 -95.07 -10.15 -16.13
N LEU A 41 -94.51 -9.76 -17.28
CA LEU A 41 -94.45 -8.36 -17.71
C LEU A 41 -95.84 -7.73 -17.88
N LYS A 42 -96.79 -8.44 -18.50
CA LYS A 42 -98.16 -7.95 -18.71
C LYS A 42 -98.94 -7.72 -17.41
N ILE A 43 -98.62 -8.46 -16.34
CA ILE A 43 -99.26 -8.32 -15.03
C ILE A 43 -98.49 -7.40 -14.07
N GLY A 44 -97.54 -6.62 -14.58
CA GLY A 44 -96.88 -5.52 -13.87
C GLY A 44 -95.51 -5.85 -13.25
N ALA A 45 -94.89 -6.99 -13.60
CA ALA A 45 -93.51 -7.25 -13.20
C ALA A 45 -92.53 -6.36 -13.99
N SER A 46 -91.40 -5.99 -13.37
CA SER A 46 -90.31 -5.23 -13.99
C SER A 46 -89.07 -6.10 -14.17
N GLU A 47 -88.26 -5.81 -15.18
CA GLU A 47 -86.99 -6.52 -15.38
C GLU A 47 -85.85 -5.79 -14.70
N VAL A 48 -84.98 -6.55 -14.05
CA VAL A 48 -83.71 -6.03 -13.54
C VAL A 48 -82.57 -6.54 -14.41
N THR A 49 -81.64 -5.64 -14.74
CA THR A 49 -80.47 -6.00 -15.52
C THR A 49 -79.44 -6.74 -14.67
N LEU A 50 -78.61 -7.57 -15.32
CA LEU A 50 -77.45 -8.19 -14.68
C LEU A 50 -76.54 -7.15 -14.01
N HIS A 51 -76.42 -5.97 -14.61
CA HIS A 51 -75.68 -4.83 -14.06
C HIS A 51 -76.20 -4.41 -12.69
N THR A 52 -77.51 -4.14 -12.59
CA THR A 52 -78.15 -3.68 -11.35
C THR A 52 -78.02 -4.72 -10.24
N ILE A 53 -78.24 -6.01 -10.54
CA ILE A 53 -78.09 -7.06 -9.52
C ILE A 53 -76.63 -7.23 -9.10
N SER A 54 -75.69 -7.18 -10.04
CA SER A 54 -74.26 -7.28 -9.72
C SER A 54 -73.83 -6.13 -8.82
N LYS A 55 -74.36 -4.94 -9.05
CA LYS A 55 -74.14 -3.76 -8.21
C LYS A 55 -74.71 -3.95 -6.80
N ASP A 56 -75.90 -4.52 -6.69
CA ASP A 56 -76.53 -4.81 -5.40
C ASP A 56 -75.74 -5.86 -4.61
N ILE A 57 -75.29 -6.94 -5.27
CA ILE A 57 -74.46 -7.98 -4.66
C ILE A 57 -73.16 -7.36 -4.14
N LEU A 58 -72.42 -6.62 -4.98
CA LEU A 58 -71.17 -5.96 -4.58
C LEU A 58 -71.37 -5.01 -3.39
N LYS A 59 -72.47 -4.24 -3.35
CA LYS A 59 -72.78 -3.37 -2.20
C LYS A 59 -73.07 -4.15 -0.92
N ASN A 60 -73.80 -5.26 -1.02
CA ASN A 60 -74.14 -6.10 0.13
C ASN A 60 -72.95 -6.93 0.62
N ILE A 61 -71.93 -7.19 -0.21
CA ILE A 61 -70.65 -7.75 0.24
C ILE A 61 -70.01 -6.83 1.31
N TYR A 62 -70.03 -5.52 1.10
CA TYR A 62 -69.51 -4.56 2.10
C TYR A 62 -70.35 -4.49 3.39
N GLN A 63 -71.58 -4.98 3.35
CA GLN A 63 -72.47 -5.04 4.51
C GLN A 63 -72.32 -6.34 5.30
N GLY A 64 -71.46 -7.27 4.86
CA GLY A 64 -71.22 -8.54 5.53
C GLY A 64 -72.29 -9.61 5.25
N SER A 65 -73.14 -9.41 4.25
CA SER A 65 -74.27 -10.31 3.94
C SER A 65 -73.85 -11.61 3.22
N TYR A 66 -72.57 -11.77 2.88
CA TYR A 66 -72.06 -12.89 2.09
C TYR A 66 -70.85 -13.55 2.76
N THR A 67 -70.76 -14.87 2.66
CA THR A 67 -69.58 -15.61 3.13
C THR A 67 -68.41 -15.45 2.17
N ASP A 68 -67.19 -15.70 2.63
CA ASP A 68 -65.98 -15.71 1.78
C ASP A 68 -66.12 -16.64 0.56
N LEU A 69 -66.80 -17.78 0.72
CA LEU A 69 -67.06 -18.71 -0.37
C LEU A 69 -68.02 -18.12 -1.41
N ASP A 70 -69.06 -17.42 -0.96
CA ASP A 70 -70.00 -16.72 -1.85
C ASP A 70 -69.29 -15.58 -2.59
N ILE A 71 -68.46 -14.80 -1.90
CA ILE A 71 -67.66 -13.73 -2.48
C ILE A 71 -66.74 -14.29 -3.57
N LYS A 72 -65.98 -15.37 -3.29
CA LYS A 72 -65.12 -16.02 -4.30
C LYS A 72 -65.91 -16.50 -5.51
N ARG A 73 -67.05 -17.18 -5.31
CA ARG A 73 -67.91 -17.67 -6.40
C ARG A 73 -68.43 -16.53 -7.27
N PHE A 74 -68.91 -15.47 -6.65
CA PHE A 74 -69.42 -14.30 -7.36
C PHE A 74 -68.30 -13.57 -8.11
N MET A 75 -67.16 -13.34 -7.47
CA MET A 75 -66.03 -12.65 -8.11
C MET A 75 -65.41 -13.47 -9.24
N LYS A 76 -65.38 -14.81 -9.13
CA LYS A 76 -65.03 -15.69 -10.25
C LYS A 76 -65.99 -15.51 -11.43
N TYR A 77 -67.29 -15.51 -11.17
CA TYR A 77 -68.29 -15.25 -12.20
C TYR A 77 -68.16 -13.84 -12.80
N PHE A 78 -67.91 -12.84 -11.96
CA PHE A 78 -67.68 -11.45 -12.37
C PHE A 78 -66.51 -11.35 -13.35
N LEU A 79 -65.38 -11.97 -13.02
CA LEU A 79 -64.20 -12.02 -13.90
C LEU A 79 -64.47 -12.85 -15.15
N SER A 80 -65.15 -14.00 -15.06
CA SER A 80 -65.50 -14.81 -16.24
C SER A 80 -66.34 -14.02 -17.24
N ASN A 81 -67.22 -13.14 -16.77
CA ASN A 81 -68.14 -12.32 -17.58
C ASN A 81 -67.69 -10.86 -17.69
N ALA A 82 -66.38 -10.58 -17.71
CA ALA A 82 -65.84 -9.23 -17.63
C ALA A 82 -66.37 -8.24 -18.70
N GLU A 83 -66.75 -8.71 -19.88
CA GLU A 83 -67.34 -7.86 -20.94
C GLU A 83 -68.70 -7.30 -20.54
N LEU A 84 -69.54 -8.13 -19.90
CA LEU A 84 -70.85 -7.73 -19.38
C LEU A 84 -70.73 -6.88 -18.11
N MET A 85 -69.60 -7.01 -17.39
CA MET A 85 -69.30 -6.32 -16.13
C MET A 85 -68.39 -5.09 -16.32
N ALA A 86 -68.11 -4.68 -17.55
CA ALA A 86 -67.12 -3.65 -17.87
C ALA A 86 -67.50 -2.22 -17.45
N ARG A 87 -68.71 -2.01 -16.92
CA ARG A 87 -69.16 -0.69 -16.48
C ARG A 87 -68.37 -0.19 -15.28
N GLU A 88 -67.93 1.06 -15.35
CA GLU A 88 -66.98 1.62 -14.38
C GLU A 88 -67.53 1.70 -12.96
N ASP A 89 -68.83 1.91 -12.77
CA ASP A 89 -69.45 1.90 -11.44
C ASP A 89 -69.44 0.51 -10.78
N LEU A 90 -69.49 -0.57 -11.57
CA LEU A 90 -69.26 -1.93 -11.07
C LEU A 90 -67.79 -2.20 -10.82
N MET A 91 -66.93 -1.82 -11.76
CA MET A 91 -65.48 -2.03 -11.63
C MET A 91 -64.95 -1.32 -10.37
N ALA A 92 -65.38 -0.08 -10.12
CA ALA A 92 -65.02 0.67 -8.91
C ALA A 92 -65.42 -0.05 -7.61
N LEU A 93 -66.60 -0.69 -7.58
CA LEU A 93 -67.01 -1.52 -6.45
C LEU A 93 -66.20 -2.81 -6.37
N ALA A 94 -65.94 -3.48 -7.49
CA ALA A 94 -65.20 -4.73 -7.56
C ALA A 94 -63.72 -4.59 -7.14
N ARG A 95 -63.08 -3.46 -7.45
CA ARG A 95 -61.67 -3.16 -7.08
C ARG A 95 -61.41 -3.24 -5.59
N ASN A 96 -62.42 -2.91 -4.78
CA ASN A 96 -62.31 -2.82 -3.32
C ASN A 96 -62.71 -4.11 -2.59
N VAL A 97 -63.15 -5.15 -3.32
CA VAL A 97 -63.56 -6.43 -2.72
C VAL A 97 -62.32 -7.25 -2.35
N THR A 98 -62.30 -7.79 -1.13
CA THR A 98 -61.29 -8.76 -0.66
C THR A 98 -61.71 -10.17 -1.06
N PHE A 99 -61.13 -10.73 -2.11
CA PHE A 99 -61.51 -12.05 -2.62
C PHE A 99 -60.36 -12.88 -3.19
N VAL A 100 -59.20 -12.28 -3.43
CA VAL A 100 -58.06 -12.97 -4.05
C VAL A 100 -57.30 -13.71 -2.94
N PRO A 101 -57.16 -15.04 -3.01
CA PRO A 101 -56.48 -15.81 -1.98
C PRO A 101 -54.96 -15.70 -2.11
N SER A 102 -54.28 -15.56 -0.97
CA SER A 102 -52.83 -15.76 -0.82
C SER A 102 -52.50 -17.18 -0.36
N SER A 103 -51.22 -17.51 -0.23
CA SER A 103 -50.73 -18.84 0.18
C SER A 103 -51.14 -19.26 1.59
N SER A 104 -51.33 -18.31 2.51
CA SER A 104 -51.89 -18.59 3.85
C SER A 104 -53.40 -18.78 3.86
N GLY A 105 -54.07 -18.61 2.70
CA GLY A 105 -55.52 -18.68 2.57
C GLY A 105 -56.25 -17.37 2.92
N LYS A 106 -55.53 -16.33 3.35
CA LYS A 106 -56.08 -15.00 3.59
C LYS A 106 -56.56 -14.36 2.28
N LEU A 107 -57.66 -13.61 2.34
CA LEU A 107 -58.21 -12.89 1.19
C LEU A 107 -57.74 -11.44 1.16
N HIS A 108 -57.34 -11.00 -0.03
CA HIS A 108 -56.82 -9.68 -0.29
C HIS A 108 -57.62 -9.00 -1.41
N LYS A 109 -57.55 -7.67 -1.44
CA LYS A 109 -57.99 -6.92 -2.62
C LYS A 109 -56.97 -7.13 -3.74
N PRO A 110 -57.38 -7.04 -5.02
CA PRO A 110 -56.42 -7.10 -6.11
C PRO A 110 -55.28 -6.08 -5.96
N SER A 111 -55.58 -4.85 -5.50
CA SER A 111 -54.59 -3.79 -5.26
C SER A 111 -53.56 -4.07 -4.17
N ASP A 112 -53.81 -5.05 -3.31
CA ASP A 112 -52.91 -5.39 -2.21
C ASP A 112 -51.93 -6.51 -2.61
N MET A 113 -52.04 -7.00 -3.85
CA MET A 113 -51.29 -8.15 -4.35
C MET A 113 -50.50 -7.80 -5.61
N TYR A 114 -49.49 -8.61 -5.87
CA TYR A 114 -48.65 -8.54 -7.05
C TYR A 114 -48.79 -9.77 -7.91
N TYR A 115 -48.58 -9.60 -9.20
CA TYR A 115 -48.34 -10.69 -10.12
C TYR A 115 -47.28 -10.29 -11.13
N SER A 116 -46.26 -11.12 -11.21
CA SER A 116 -45.16 -10.95 -12.14
C SER A 116 -44.73 -12.30 -12.74
N LEU A 117 -44.36 -12.23 -14.02
CA LEU A 117 -43.69 -13.32 -14.73
C LEU A 117 -42.17 -13.28 -14.52
N SER A 118 -41.61 -12.13 -14.15
CA SER A 118 -40.20 -12.03 -13.77
C SER A 118 -39.97 -12.72 -12.43
N LYS A 119 -38.76 -13.25 -12.26
CA LYS A 119 -38.34 -13.83 -10.99
C LYS A 119 -38.11 -12.75 -9.93
N ASP A 120 -37.74 -11.55 -10.36
CA ASP A 120 -37.21 -10.48 -9.50
C ASP A 120 -38.21 -10.00 -8.46
N LEU A 121 -39.45 -9.72 -8.86
CA LEU A 121 -40.50 -9.28 -7.94
C LEU A 121 -40.89 -10.39 -6.94
N ARG A 122 -40.83 -11.65 -7.39
CA ARG A 122 -41.09 -12.81 -6.52
C ARG A 122 -39.98 -13.01 -5.49
N GLU A 123 -38.73 -12.75 -5.87
CA GLU A 123 -37.60 -12.79 -4.93
C GLU A 123 -37.67 -11.63 -3.92
N LEU A 124 -38.04 -10.42 -4.36
CA LEU A 124 -38.22 -9.26 -3.46
C LEU A 124 -39.25 -9.54 -2.34
N PHE A 125 -40.36 -10.17 -2.70
CA PHE A 125 -41.44 -10.52 -1.77
C PHE A 125 -41.46 -12.00 -1.37
N VAL A 126 -40.32 -12.70 -1.46
CA VAL A 126 -40.24 -14.11 -1.05
C VAL A 126 -40.68 -14.28 0.40
N GLY A 127 -41.47 -15.31 0.68
CA GLY A 127 -42.02 -15.60 2.00
C GLY A 127 -43.17 -14.67 2.43
N GLU A 128 -43.68 -13.82 1.54
CA GLU A 128 -44.81 -12.93 1.82
C GLU A 128 -46.09 -13.38 1.09
N ASP A 129 -47.22 -13.20 1.75
CA ASP A 129 -48.57 -13.52 1.25
C ASP A 129 -49.10 -12.47 0.27
N LEU A 130 -48.29 -12.10 -0.73
CA LEU A 130 -48.57 -10.99 -1.65
C LEU A 130 -48.87 -11.46 -3.09
N PHE A 131 -48.96 -12.77 -3.34
CA PHE A 131 -49.19 -13.32 -4.67
C PHE A 131 -50.48 -14.14 -4.75
N PRO A 132 -51.31 -13.97 -5.80
CA PRO A 132 -52.51 -14.75 -6.00
C PRO A 132 -52.22 -16.25 -6.07
N CYS A 133 -53.08 -17.05 -5.43
CA CYS A 133 -53.03 -18.51 -5.44
C CYS A 133 -54.28 -19.12 -6.08
N ASP A 134 -54.35 -20.46 -6.09
CA ASP A 134 -55.46 -21.26 -6.58
C ASP A 134 -55.87 -20.93 -8.03
N GLU A 135 -57.17 -20.91 -8.28
CA GLU A 135 -57.75 -20.60 -9.59
C GLU A 135 -57.47 -19.16 -10.04
N PHE A 136 -57.31 -18.21 -9.12
CA PHE A 136 -57.09 -16.80 -9.45
C PHE A 136 -55.65 -16.51 -9.94
N ALA A 137 -54.71 -17.43 -9.70
CA ALA A 137 -53.37 -17.39 -10.28
C ALA A 137 -53.33 -17.73 -11.78
N GLN A 138 -54.43 -18.24 -12.37
CA GLN A 138 -54.47 -18.62 -13.77
C GLN A 138 -54.40 -17.39 -14.70
N PRO A 139 -53.62 -17.44 -15.82
CA PRO A 139 -53.44 -16.30 -16.73
C PRO A 139 -54.72 -15.63 -17.22
N LYS A 140 -55.79 -16.41 -17.41
CA LYS A 140 -57.12 -15.94 -17.84
C LYS A 140 -57.79 -14.97 -16.86
N PHE A 141 -57.44 -15.06 -15.57
CA PHE A 141 -57.94 -14.17 -14.54
C PHE A 141 -56.96 -13.04 -14.24
N ILE A 142 -55.65 -13.28 -14.32
CA ILE A 142 -54.62 -12.26 -14.10
C ILE A 142 -54.85 -11.02 -14.98
N SER A 143 -55.08 -11.19 -16.28
CA SER A 143 -55.32 -10.06 -17.19
C SER A 143 -56.52 -9.20 -16.79
N LYS A 144 -57.52 -9.82 -16.15
CA LYS A 144 -58.75 -9.17 -15.67
C LYS A 144 -58.54 -8.56 -14.28
N LEU A 145 -57.78 -9.24 -13.42
CA LEU A 145 -57.38 -8.75 -12.10
C LEU A 145 -56.50 -7.50 -12.22
N LYS A 146 -55.64 -7.40 -13.25
CA LYS A 146 -54.89 -6.17 -13.56
C LYS A 146 -55.84 -4.98 -13.78
N LYS A 147 -56.99 -5.18 -14.45
CA LYS A 147 -58.03 -4.13 -14.60
C LYS A 147 -58.70 -3.76 -13.27
N LEU A 148 -58.65 -4.67 -12.28
CA LEU A 148 -59.10 -4.44 -10.92
C LEU A 148 -57.99 -3.92 -9.97
N GLY A 149 -56.79 -3.63 -10.49
CA GLY A 149 -55.70 -3.04 -9.72
C GLY A 149 -54.64 -4.01 -9.23
N LEU A 150 -54.65 -5.28 -9.66
CA LEU A 150 -53.54 -6.21 -9.41
C LEU A 150 -52.23 -5.62 -9.90
N ARG A 151 -51.25 -5.54 -9.00
CA ARG A 151 -49.99 -4.83 -9.21
C ARG A 151 -48.96 -5.73 -9.88
N ASP A 152 -47.93 -5.11 -10.44
CA ASP A 152 -46.78 -5.69 -11.10
C ASP A 152 -45.57 -4.76 -10.95
N GLU A 153 -44.45 -5.04 -11.61
CA GLU A 153 -43.20 -4.28 -11.52
C GLU A 153 -43.37 -2.79 -11.86
N THR A 154 -44.30 -2.47 -12.75
CA THR A 154 -44.56 -1.08 -13.21
C THR A 154 -45.44 -0.29 -12.26
N THR A 155 -46.09 -0.96 -11.30
CA THR A 155 -47.04 -0.36 -10.37
C THR A 155 -46.58 -0.49 -8.91
N VAL A 156 -45.34 -0.92 -8.68
CA VAL A 156 -44.66 -0.83 -7.38
C VAL A 156 -44.58 0.64 -6.97
N LYS A 157 -44.72 0.92 -5.67
CA LYS A 157 -44.63 2.26 -5.09
C LYS A 157 -43.42 2.33 -4.15
N GLU A 158 -42.98 3.55 -3.85
CA GLU A 158 -41.86 3.81 -2.96
C GLU A 158 -42.04 3.19 -1.56
N ASP A 159 -43.25 3.23 -1.00
CA ASP A 159 -43.54 2.64 0.31
C ASP A 159 -43.34 1.12 0.33
N ASP A 160 -43.57 0.42 -0.79
CA ASP A 160 -43.32 -1.01 -0.87
C ASP A 160 -41.81 -1.29 -0.90
N LEU A 161 -41.05 -0.47 -1.62
CA LEU A 161 -39.58 -0.57 -1.66
C LEU A 161 -38.97 -0.34 -0.27
N VAL A 162 -39.44 0.69 0.44
CA VAL A 162 -38.97 1.00 1.79
C VAL A 162 -39.35 -0.11 2.76
N SER A 163 -40.58 -0.64 2.66
CA SER A 163 -41.02 -1.76 3.49
C SER A 163 -40.21 -3.03 3.21
N ALA A 164 -39.92 -3.33 1.95
CA ALA A 164 -39.09 -4.46 1.55
C ALA A 164 -37.65 -4.29 2.04
N ALA A 165 -37.08 -3.10 1.92
CA ALA A 165 -35.74 -2.77 2.41
C ALA A 165 -35.63 -2.95 3.94
N GLN A 166 -36.63 -2.48 4.70
CA GLN A 166 -36.68 -2.68 6.15
C GLN A 166 -36.80 -4.16 6.52
N ARG A 167 -37.56 -4.95 5.75
CA ARG A 167 -37.63 -6.42 5.94
C ARG A 167 -36.29 -7.09 5.68
N ILE A 168 -35.56 -6.68 4.64
CA ILE A 168 -34.21 -7.18 4.35
C ILE A 168 -33.28 -6.93 5.55
N GLU A 169 -33.22 -5.70 6.04
CA GLU A 169 -32.38 -5.32 7.19
C GLU A 169 -32.76 -6.12 8.45
N ASN A 170 -34.05 -6.28 8.72
CA ASN A 170 -34.55 -7.06 9.86
C ASN A 170 -34.20 -8.54 9.76
N LEU A 171 -34.36 -9.17 8.59
CA LEU A 171 -34.00 -10.58 8.36
C LEU A 171 -32.50 -10.79 8.51
N PHE A 172 -31.70 -9.89 7.92
CA PHE A 172 -30.25 -9.95 7.99
C PHE A 172 -29.76 -9.82 9.44
N THR A 173 -30.33 -8.90 10.21
CA THR A 173 -30.00 -8.70 11.64
C THR A 173 -30.40 -9.90 12.51
N ARG A 174 -31.49 -10.60 12.16
CA ARG A 174 -31.96 -11.80 12.86
C ARG A 174 -31.20 -13.08 12.47
N GLY A 175 -30.31 -13.02 11.47
CA GLY A 175 -29.49 -14.13 11.03
C GLY A 175 -30.04 -14.95 9.86
N ASP A 176 -31.23 -14.62 9.33
CA ASP A 176 -31.76 -15.24 8.10
C ASP A 176 -31.11 -14.59 6.86
N LYS A 177 -29.83 -14.90 6.67
CA LYS A 177 -29.01 -14.33 5.59
C LYS A 177 -29.49 -14.78 4.21
N GLU A 178 -29.96 -16.01 4.07
CA GLU A 178 -30.39 -16.56 2.78
C GLU A 178 -31.61 -15.82 2.23
N THR A 179 -32.68 -15.69 3.04
CA THR A 179 -33.89 -14.97 2.62
C THR A 179 -33.60 -13.49 2.41
N ALA A 180 -32.79 -12.87 3.29
CA ALA A 180 -32.39 -11.47 3.13
C ALA A 180 -31.63 -11.24 1.81
N THR A 181 -30.70 -12.13 1.46
CA THR A 181 -29.97 -12.04 0.18
C THR A 181 -30.93 -12.17 -0.99
N ARG A 182 -31.82 -13.17 -1.01
CA ARG A 182 -32.81 -13.34 -2.09
C ARG A 182 -33.66 -12.09 -2.29
N LYS A 183 -34.18 -11.50 -1.21
CA LYS A 183 -34.92 -10.24 -1.26
C LYS A 183 -34.08 -9.07 -1.78
N ALA A 184 -32.83 -8.96 -1.33
CA ALA A 184 -31.91 -7.92 -1.78
C ALA A 184 -31.58 -8.04 -3.28
N GLU A 185 -31.45 -9.26 -3.81
CA GLU A 185 -31.31 -9.52 -5.25
C GLU A 185 -32.54 -9.04 -6.03
N GLY A 186 -33.76 -9.36 -5.54
CA GLY A 186 -35.00 -8.88 -6.14
C GLY A 186 -35.12 -7.36 -6.12
N LEU A 187 -34.72 -6.71 -5.02
CA LEU A 187 -34.70 -5.25 -4.90
C LEU A 187 -33.72 -4.65 -5.91
N TRP A 188 -32.51 -5.20 -6.00
CA TRP A 188 -31.47 -4.75 -6.93
C TRP A 188 -31.94 -4.84 -8.39
N ALA A 189 -32.52 -5.98 -8.80
CA ALA A 189 -33.03 -6.16 -10.15
C ALA A 189 -34.19 -5.20 -10.51
N LEU A 190 -35.08 -4.93 -9.54
CA LEU A 190 -36.15 -3.95 -9.71
C LEU A 190 -35.60 -2.53 -9.87
N LEU A 191 -34.56 -2.16 -9.12
CA LEU A 191 -33.91 -0.85 -9.23
C LEU A 191 -33.17 -0.69 -10.57
N LEU A 192 -32.54 -1.75 -11.08
CA LEU A 192 -31.89 -1.71 -12.40
C LEU A 192 -32.88 -1.44 -13.54
N SER A 193 -34.10 -1.99 -13.43
CA SER A 193 -35.12 -1.91 -14.48
C SER A 193 -36.04 -0.69 -14.35
N HIS A 194 -36.46 -0.36 -13.12
CA HIS A 194 -37.50 0.63 -12.84
C HIS A 194 -37.05 1.73 -11.86
N GLY A 195 -35.80 1.70 -11.40
CA GLY A 195 -35.28 2.62 -10.37
C GLY A 195 -35.49 4.10 -10.67
N HIS A 196 -35.46 4.48 -11.95
CA HIS A 196 -35.60 5.87 -12.42
C HIS A 196 -36.98 6.49 -12.11
N GLN A 197 -37.95 5.68 -11.71
CA GLN A 197 -39.32 6.10 -11.42
C GLN A 197 -39.54 6.46 -9.94
N PHE A 198 -38.53 6.28 -9.08
CA PHE A 198 -38.67 6.39 -7.63
C PHE A 198 -37.70 7.43 -7.04
N ASP A 199 -38.13 8.13 -5.99
CA ASP A 199 -37.18 8.78 -5.07
C ASP A 199 -36.62 7.75 -4.07
N LEU A 200 -35.32 7.46 -4.20
CA LEU A 200 -34.63 6.47 -3.38
C LEU A 200 -34.01 7.07 -2.11
N SER A 201 -34.26 8.35 -1.82
CA SER A 201 -33.70 9.06 -0.67
C SER A 201 -33.98 8.37 0.68
N ARG A 202 -35.12 7.69 0.81
CA ARG A 202 -35.53 6.93 2.00
C ARG A 202 -34.78 5.60 2.18
N LEU A 203 -34.18 5.05 1.12
CA LEU A 203 -33.41 3.80 1.18
C LEU A 203 -31.96 4.02 1.64
N THR A 204 -31.45 5.25 1.50
CA THR A 204 -30.04 5.63 1.72
C THR A 204 -29.39 5.03 2.98
N LYS A 205 -30.13 4.96 4.09
CA LYS A 205 -29.63 4.53 5.41
C LYS A 205 -30.05 3.11 5.82
N ILE A 206 -30.78 2.39 4.97
CA ILE A 206 -31.31 1.05 5.26
C ILE A 206 -30.34 0.00 4.72
N GLN A 207 -29.99 -1.01 5.51
CA GLN A 207 -29.10 -2.10 5.08
C GLN A 207 -29.85 -3.07 4.16
N CYS A 208 -29.94 -2.74 2.88
CA CYS A 208 -30.72 -3.51 1.90
C CYS A 208 -30.02 -3.77 0.56
N MET A 209 -28.84 -3.20 0.31
CA MET A 209 -28.17 -3.31 -0.98
C MET A 209 -27.18 -4.47 -1.00
N PRO A 210 -27.24 -5.37 -1.99
CA PRO A 210 -26.24 -6.41 -2.13
C PRO A 210 -24.93 -5.83 -2.68
N CYS A 211 -23.81 -6.09 -2.01
CA CYS A 211 -22.49 -5.68 -2.51
C CYS A 211 -21.90 -6.69 -3.50
N LEU A 212 -20.86 -6.27 -4.22
CA LEU A 212 -20.07 -7.13 -5.09
C LEU A 212 -19.38 -8.22 -4.25
N GLN A 213 -19.55 -9.48 -4.66
CA GLN A 213 -19.01 -10.64 -3.93
C GLN A 213 -17.69 -11.13 -4.56
N ASP A 214 -16.86 -11.85 -3.80
CA ASP A 214 -15.56 -12.35 -4.30
C ASP A 214 -15.68 -13.20 -5.56
N ARG A 215 -16.73 -14.05 -5.65
CA ARG A 215 -17.04 -14.85 -6.84
C ARG A 215 -17.39 -14.04 -8.10
N GLN A 216 -17.60 -12.73 -7.93
CA GLN A 216 -17.96 -11.77 -8.98
C GLN A 216 -16.83 -10.77 -9.28
N LYS A 217 -15.62 -11.02 -8.77
CA LYS A 217 -14.44 -10.20 -9.09
C LYS A 217 -14.25 -10.15 -10.62
N PRO A 218 -14.01 -8.97 -11.20
CA PRO A 218 -13.69 -8.88 -12.62
C PRO A 218 -12.29 -9.43 -12.88
N SER A 219 -12.02 -9.86 -14.11
CA SER A 219 -10.76 -10.50 -14.50
C SER A 219 -9.51 -9.61 -14.33
N HIS A 220 -9.67 -8.29 -14.30
CA HIS A 220 -8.59 -7.32 -14.08
C HIS A 220 -8.33 -7.02 -12.60
N TYR A 221 -9.14 -7.56 -11.68
CA TYR A 221 -8.92 -7.44 -10.24
C TYR A 221 -8.21 -8.71 -9.73
N PRO A 222 -7.04 -8.60 -9.10
CA PRO A 222 -6.28 -9.77 -8.68
C PRO A 222 -7.03 -10.70 -7.72
N ASN A 223 -6.76 -12.00 -7.82
CA ASN A 223 -7.48 -13.01 -7.05
C ASN A 223 -7.16 -12.91 -5.55
N ASN A 224 -5.87 -12.72 -5.24
CA ASN A 224 -5.35 -12.65 -3.87
C ASN A 224 -5.62 -11.30 -3.19
N LEU A 225 -5.98 -10.26 -3.95
CA LEU A 225 -6.40 -8.97 -3.39
C LEU A 225 -7.81 -9.13 -2.79
N PRO A 226 -8.01 -8.94 -1.48
CA PRO A 226 -9.32 -9.09 -0.87
C PRO A 226 -10.32 -8.07 -1.43
N LEU A 227 -11.59 -8.49 -1.56
CA LEU A 227 -12.70 -7.60 -1.80
C LEU A 227 -13.49 -7.42 -0.51
N ARG A 228 -13.98 -6.22 -0.23
CA ARG A 228 -14.84 -5.92 0.91
C ARG A 228 -16.27 -6.42 0.63
N SER A 229 -16.45 -7.73 0.75
CA SER A 229 -17.68 -8.46 0.41
C SER A 229 -18.56 -8.83 1.62
N ASP A 230 -18.03 -8.73 2.84
CA ASP A 230 -18.77 -8.97 4.10
C ASP A 230 -18.98 -7.66 4.87
N PRO A 231 -20.17 -7.31 5.39
CA PRO A 231 -21.43 -8.01 5.16
C PRO A 231 -21.85 -7.96 3.69
N ALA A 232 -22.49 -9.04 3.23
CA ALA A 232 -22.97 -9.18 1.85
C ALA A 232 -24.09 -8.18 1.48
N ILE A 233 -24.77 -7.64 2.49
CA ILE A 233 -25.80 -6.62 2.36
C ILE A 233 -25.36 -5.41 3.19
N VAL A 234 -25.40 -4.23 2.58
CA VAL A 234 -24.86 -2.98 3.11
C VAL A 234 -25.83 -1.83 2.86
N LYS A 235 -25.62 -0.72 3.57
CA LYS A 235 -26.37 0.51 3.34
C LYS A 235 -25.86 1.20 2.08
N PRO A 236 -26.72 1.74 1.21
CA PRO A 236 -26.28 2.45 0.01
C PRO A 236 -25.23 3.54 0.30
N CYS A 237 -25.41 4.32 1.37
CA CYS A 237 -24.48 5.40 1.74
C CYS A 237 -23.09 4.92 2.22
N ASP A 238 -22.95 3.64 2.58
CA ASP A 238 -21.69 3.05 3.02
C ASP A 238 -20.94 2.37 1.84
N MET A 239 -21.57 2.33 0.66
CA MET A 239 -21.01 1.74 -0.55
C MET A 239 -20.28 2.78 -1.40
N VAL A 240 -19.55 2.28 -2.39
CA VAL A 240 -19.04 3.06 -3.52
C VAL A 240 -19.55 2.49 -4.84
N ILE A 241 -19.58 3.31 -5.89
CA ILE A 241 -19.96 2.88 -7.23
C ILE A 241 -18.91 1.93 -7.85
N TYR A 242 -19.33 1.07 -8.78
CA TYR A 242 -18.49 0.03 -9.40
C TYR A 242 -17.21 0.59 -10.06
N SER A 243 -17.28 1.77 -10.68
CA SER A 243 -16.12 2.41 -11.32
C SER A 243 -15.00 2.79 -10.33
N ARG A 244 -15.29 2.80 -9.01
CA ARG A 244 -14.31 3.06 -7.96
C ARG A 244 -13.64 1.80 -7.40
N LEU A 245 -13.98 0.62 -7.92
CA LEU A 245 -13.48 -0.68 -7.45
C LEU A 245 -11.95 -0.72 -7.29
N ILE A 246 -11.21 -0.24 -8.28
CA ILE A 246 -9.74 -0.30 -8.27
C ILE A 246 -9.07 0.61 -7.23
N TYR A 247 -9.81 1.56 -6.64
CA TYR A 247 -9.27 2.49 -5.65
C TYR A 247 -9.55 2.07 -4.21
N CYS A 248 -10.52 1.19 -3.98
CA CYS A 248 -11.01 0.90 -2.63
C CYS A 248 -11.69 -0.47 -2.47
N GLY A 249 -11.60 -1.36 -3.46
CA GLY A 249 -12.31 -2.63 -3.45
C GLY A 249 -12.02 -3.48 -2.23
N SER A 250 -10.82 -3.36 -1.64
CA SER A 250 -10.45 -4.11 -0.44
C SER A 250 -10.87 -3.45 0.88
N THR A 251 -11.39 -2.22 0.84
CA THR A 251 -11.67 -1.40 2.04
C THR A 251 -13.13 -0.99 2.16
N LYS A 252 -13.80 -0.75 1.03
CA LYS A 252 -15.20 -0.29 0.95
C LYS A 252 -16.05 -1.27 0.14
N ALA A 253 -17.30 -1.47 0.57
CA ALA A 253 -18.24 -2.30 -0.16
C ALA A 253 -18.57 -1.63 -1.50
N VAL A 254 -18.46 -2.40 -2.59
CA VAL A 254 -18.64 -1.87 -3.95
C VAL A 254 -19.99 -2.31 -4.48
N MET A 255 -20.72 -1.38 -5.11
CA MET A 255 -21.94 -1.68 -5.85
C MET A 255 -21.65 -2.59 -7.03
N ARG A 256 -22.62 -3.42 -7.39
CA ARG A 256 -22.54 -4.26 -8.58
C ARG A 256 -22.68 -3.42 -9.85
N PRO A 257 -22.18 -3.88 -11.01
CA PRO A 257 -22.29 -3.13 -12.24
C PRO A 257 -23.76 -3.01 -12.71
N GLY A 258 -24.05 -1.99 -13.52
CA GLY A 258 -25.33 -1.82 -14.22
C GLY A 258 -26.23 -0.71 -13.69
N ILE A 259 -25.99 -0.19 -12.49
CA ILE A 259 -26.74 0.96 -11.95
C ILE A 259 -26.31 2.26 -12.66
N SER A 260 -27.27 3.13 -12.98
CA SER A 260 -26.99 4.42 -13.62
C SER A 260 -26.56 5.49 -12.61
N GLU A 261 -25.84 6.51 -13.07
CA GLU A 261 -25.33 7.61 -12.22
C GLU A 261 -26.46 8.34 -11.47
N ASN A 262 -27.59 8.61 -12.15
CA ASN A 262 -28.76 9.24 -11.54
C ASN A 262 -29.30 8.45 -10.33
N LEU A 263 -29.25 7.11 -10.39
CA LEU A 263 -29.70 6.28 -9.28
C LEU A 263 -28.70 6.26 -8.13
N THR A 264 -27.39 6.29 -8.44
CA THR A 264 -26.36 6.39 -7.40
C THR A 264 -26.44 7.70 -6.64
N ASP A 265 -26.80 8.80 -7.31
CA ASP A 265 -27.00 10.10 -6.68
C ASP A 265 -28.25 10.09 -5.78
N SER A 266 -29.36 9.52 -6.25
CA SER A 266 -30.59 9.38 -5.44
C SER A 266 -30.37 8.52 -4.19
N LEU A 267 -29.56 7.46 -4.31
CA LEU A 267 -29.14 6.59 -3.20
C LEU A 267 -28.08 7.19 -2.29
N LYS A 268 -27.56 8.39 -2.61
CA LYS A 268 -26.48 9.07 -1.86
C LYS A 268 -25.33 8.13 -1.55
N VAL A 269 -24.86 7.42 -2.58
CA VAL A 269 -23.74 6.48 -2.45
C VAL A 269 -22.52 7.20 -1.88
N GLY A 270 -21.80 6.52 -1.00
CA GLY A 270 -20.70 7.11 -0.25
C GLY A 270 -19.57 7.62 -1.15
N GLU A 271 -19.03 8.77 -0.78
CA GLU A 271 -17.80 9.29 -1.39
C GLU A 271 -16.56 8.57 -0.86
N LEU A 272 -15.54 8.52 -1.70
CA LEU A 272 -14.28 7.88 -1.37
C LEU A 272 -13.36 8.83 -0.61
N THR A 273 -12.90 8.44 0.58
CA THR A 273 -11.93 9.25 1.33
C THR A 273 -10.49 8.85 1.00
N PHE A 274 -9.54 9.76 1.19
CA PHE A 274 -8.11 9.45 1.02
C PHE A 274 -7.64 8.30 1.93
N ARG A 275 -8.28 8.11 3.11
CA ARG A 275 -7.94 7.02 4.04
C ARG A 275 -8.32 5.65 3.48
N ASP A 276 -9.46 5.58 2.79
CA ASP A 276 -9.92 4.35 2.15
C ASP A 276 -8.97 3.93 1.02
N VAL A 277 -8.53 4.91 0.22
CA VAL A 277 -7.58 4.71 -0.89
C VAL A 277 -6.21 4.31 -0.38
N LEU A 278 -5.74 4.98 0.68
CA LEU A 278 -4.44 4.71 1.28
C LEU A 278 -4.41 3.32 1.92
N THR A 279 -5.47 2.93 2.63
CA THR A 279 -5.60 1.57 3.17
C THR A 279 -5.71 0.54 2.04
N HIS A 280 -6.36 0.88 0.92
CA HIS A 280 -6.40 0.02 -0.26
C HIS A 280 -5.00 -0.18 -0.86
N LEU A 281 -4.20 0.88 -1.02
CA LEU A 281 -2.80 0.80 -1.46
C LEU A 281 -2.00 -0.22 -0.63
N LEU A 282 -2.11 -0.15 0.71
CA LEU A 282 -1.42 -1.08 1.62
C LEU A 282 -1.88 -2.54 1.42
N ASN A 283 -3.16 -2.76 1.19
CA ASN A 283 -3.70 -4.09 0.89
C ASN A 283 -3.21 -4.61 -0.47
N VAL A 284 -3.12 -3.75 -1.48
CA VAL A 284 -2.59 -4.09 -2.81
C VAL A 284 -1.12 -4.52 -2.71
N VAL A 285 -0.30 -3.78 -1.97
CA VAL A 285 1.12 -4.11 -1.73
C VAL A 285 1.27 -5.42 -0.96
N SER A 286 0.55 -5.57 0.16
CA SER A 286 0.64 -6.77 1.00
C SER A 286 0.11 -8.04 0.35
N SER A 287 -0.82 -7.91 -0.61
CA SER A 287 -1.41 -9.03 -1.33
C SER A 287 -0.73 -9.29 -2.68
N TYR A 288 0.41 -8.63 -2.98
CA TYR A 288 1.06 -8.69 -4.28
C TYR A 288 1.43 -10.13 -4.68
N ASP A 289 1.09 -10.48 -5.93
CA ASP A 289 1.41 -11.77 -6.54
C ASP A 289 2.12 -11.52 -7.89
N ALA A 290 3.34 -12.04 -8.00
CA ALA A 290 4.16 -11.92 -9.20
C ALA A 290 3.48 -12.51 -10.45
N THR A 291 2.65 -13.56 -10.30
CA THR A 291 1.93 -14.20 -11.41
C THR A 291 0.88 -13.27 -12.04
N GLN A 292 0.34 -12.33 -11.26
CA GLN A 292 -0.65 -11.33 -11.68
C GLN A 292 -0.08 -9.91 -11.69
N SER A 293 1.25 -9.77 -11.75
CA SER A 293 1.94 -8.48 -11.62
C SER A 293 1.41 -7.36 -12.53
N PRO A 294 1.02 -7.58 -13.80
CA PRO A 294 0.47 -6.51 -14.64
C PRO A 294 -0.80 -5.86 -14.06
N TYR A 295 -1.67 -6.65 -13.43
CA TYR A 295 -2.91 -6.16 -12.81
C TYR A 295 -2.62 -5.33 -11.56
N TYR A 296 -1.70 -5.79 -10.70
CA TYR A 296 -1.27 -5.02 -9.53
C TYR A 296 -0.63 -3.68 -9.93
N LYS A 297 0.25 -3.68 -10.94
CA LYS A 297 0.89 -2.45 -11.44
C LYS A 297 -0.12 -1.45 -11.98
N SER A 298 -1.11 -1.92 -12.73
CA SER A 298 -2.22 -1.09 -13.22
C SER A 298 -3.03 -0.47 -12.07
N ILE A 299 -3.40 -1.26 -11.06
CA ILE A 299 -4.12 -0.76 -9.88
C ILE A 299 -3.27 0.27 -9.11
N LEU A 300 -1.99 -0.04 -8.87
CA LEU A 300 -1.06 0.86 -8.18
C LEU A 300 -0.95 2.20 -8.88
N HIS A 301 -0.79 2.21 -10.21
CA HIS A 301 -0.69 3.45 -10.99
C HIS A 301 -1.92 4.33 -10.82
N GLU A 302 -3.12 3.76 -10.97
CA GLU A 302 -4.38 4.48 -10.80
C GLU A 302 -4.58 4.97 -9.36
N VAL A 303 -4.20 4.16 -8.37
CA VAL A 303 -4.24 4.55 -6.95
C VAL A 303 -3.30 5.73 -6.67
N PHE A 304 -2.06 5.71 -7.18
CA PHE A 304 -1.13 6.84 -7.03
C PHE A 304 -1.63 8.09 -7.76
N LYS A 305 -2.21 7.95 -8.96
CA LYS A 305 -2.85 9.08 -9.68
C LYS A 305 -3.95 9.73 -8.86
N LEU A 306 -4.82 8.93 -8.22
CA LEU A 306 -5.86 9.48 -7.36
C LEU A 306 -5.27 10.14 -6.11
N LEU A 307 -4.26 9.52 -5.47
CA LEU A 307 -3.59 10.07 -4.29
C LEU A 307 -2.83 11.37 -4.59
N LYS A 308 -2.41 11.61 -5.84
CA LYS A 308 -1.80 12.89 -6.28
C LYS A 308 -2.69 14.09 -5.99
N ASN A 309 -4.01 13.92 -6.05
CA ASN A 309 -4.98 14.97 -5.73
C ASN A 309 -4.95 15.36 -4.23
N PHE A 310 -4.45 14.47 -3.37
CA PHE A 310 -4.33 14.65 -1.93
C PHE A 310 -2.89 14.91 -1.46
N ARG A 311 -1.94 15.21 -2.37
CA ARG A 311 -0.52 15.42 -2.05
C ARG A 311 -0.23 16.50 -1.00
N ASN A 312 -1.11 17.50 -0.88
CA ASN A 312 -0.98 18.58 0.10
C ASN A 312 -1.43 18.17 1.51
N VAL A 313 -2.00 16.98 1.69
CA VAL A 313 -2.40 16.45 3.00
C VAL A 313 -1.18 15.81 3.67
N PRO A 314 -0.66 16.37 4.79
CA PRO A 314 0.59 15.88 5.40
C PRO A 314 0.55 14.40 5.80
N SER A 315 -0.61 13.90 6.23
CA SER A 315 -0.78 12.49 6.59
C SER A 315 -0.59 11.54 5.40
N VAL A 316 -0.93 11.98 4.19
CA VAL A 316 -0.78 11.16 2.97
C VAL A 316 0.69 11.04 2.62
N SER A 317 1.39 12.17 2.50
CA SER A 317 2.82 12.18 2.14
C SER A 317 3.69 11.51 3.21
N GLN A 318 3.37 11.69 4.49
CA GLN A 318 4.10 11.07 5.59
C GLN A 318 3.95 9.55 5.62
N LEU A 319 2.75 9.01 5.36
CA LEU A 319 2.54 7.56 5.38
C LEU A 319 3.13 6.90 4.14
N ILE A 320 2.88 7.46 2.96
CA ILE A 320 3.45 6.96 1.70
C ILE A 320 4.98 7.00 1.75
N GLY A 321 5.56 8.12 2.22
CA GLY A 321 7.01 8.28 2.39
C GLY A 321 7.65 7.42 3.50
N LYS A 322 6.90 6.55 4.17
CA LYS A 322 7.39 5.55 5.14
C LYS A 322 7.04 4.12 4.75
N THR A 323 6.34 3.93 3.63
CA THR A 323 5.81 2.63 3.22
C THR A 323 6.53 2.18 1.96
N ASP A 324 6.93 0.91 1.92
CA ASP A 324 7.42 0.28 0.70
C ASP A 324 6.24 0.03 -0.24
N CYS A 325 5.96 0.97 -1.15
CA CYS A 325 4.77 0.92 -2.01
C CYS A 325 5.03 1.23 -3.49
N VAL A 326 6.27 1.55 -3.86
CA VAL A 326 6.66 1.75 -5.27
C VAL A 326 7.41 0.50 -5.74
N PHE A 327 6.95 -0.13 -6.82
CA PHE A 327 7.51 -1.39 -7.30
C PHE A 327 8.82 -1.16 -8.07
N VAL A 328 9.86 -1.94 -7.76
CA VAL A 328 11.18 -1.91 -8.41
C VAL A 328 11.34 -3.17 -9.27
N GLU A 329 11.20 -3.02 -10.59
CA GLU A 329 11.26 -4.14 -11.55
C GLU A 329 12.57 -4.94 -11.47
N SER A 330 13.71 -4.26 -11.37
CA SER A 330 15.03 -4.90 -11.35
C SER A 330 15.27 -5.77 -10.13
N GLU A 331 14.55 -5.52 -9.04
CA GLU A 331 14.71 -6.20 -7.74
C GLU A 331 13.48 -7.05 -7.37
N GLY A 332 12.41 -6.99 -8.16
CA GLY A 332 11.17 -7.76 -7.93
C GLY A 332 10.49 -7.47 -6.59
N ARG A 333 10.65 -6.27 -6.04
CA ARG A 333 10.16 -5.89 -4.70
C ARG A 333 9.62 -4.47 -4.66
N PHE A 334 8.89 -4.16 -3.59
CA PHE A 334 8.51 -2.79 -3.28
C PHE A 334 9.63 -2.05 -2.53
N ALA A 335 9.67 -0.74 -2.71
CA ALA A 335 10.59 0.18 -2.04
C ALA A 335 9.86 1.46 -1.64
N CYS A 336 10.40 2.13 -0.63
CA CYS A 336 9.90 3.40 -0.15
C CYS A 336 10.13 4.51 -1.18
N PRO A 337 9.19 5.47 -1.38
CA PRO A 337 9.38 6.62 -2.27
C PRO A 337 10.71 7.35 -2.07
N LYS A 338 11.20 7.46 -0.83
CA LYS A 338 12.51 8.09 -0.52
C LYS A 338 13.71 7.42 -1.18
N GLN A 339 13.54 6.17 -1.63
CA GLN A 339 14.57 5.46 -2.37
C GLN A 339 14.61 5.85 -3.85
N PHE A 340 13.76 6.77 -4.33
CA PHE A 340 13.68 7.12 -5.74
C PHE A 340 14.21 8.52 -6.03
N TRP A 341 14.75 8.72 -7.23
CA TRP A 341 14.90 10.04 -7.82
C TRP A 341 14.10 10.17 -9.13
N VAL A 342 13.53 11.35 -9.37
CA VAL A 342 12.52 11.54 -10.44
C VAL A 342 13.15 11.77 -11.81
N LYS A 343 14.07 12.73 -11.92
CA LYS A 343 14.66 13.15 -13.20
C LYS A 343 15.92 12.36 -13.46
N LYS A 344 15.78 11.22 -14.14
CA LYS A 344 16.91 10.41 -14.60
C LYS A 344 17.67 11.12 -15.73
N LYS A 345 18.98 11.30 -15.57
CA LYS A 345 19.88 11.82 -16.61
C LYS A 345 20.73 10.69 -17.23
N ALA A 346 21.40 10.99 -18.34
CA ALA A 346 22.21 9.99 -19.05
C ALA A 346 23.51 9.66 -18.30
N GLU A 347 24.02 10.63 -17.55
CA GLU A 347 25.22 10.57 -16.71
C GLU A 347 24.99 9.95 -15.32
N ASP A 348 23.74 9.66 -14.95
CA ASP A 348 23.41 9.07 -13.65
C ASP A 348 24.02 7.67 -13.50
N ILE A 349 24.64 7.39 -12.35
CA ILE A 349 25.14 6.05 -12.02
C ILE A 349 24.04 5.18 -11.39
N ASP A 350 24.19 3.86 -11.51
CA ASP A 350 23.28 2.90 -10.87
C ASP A 350 23.58 2.78 -9.37
N LEU A 351 22.63 3.27 -8.55
CA LEU A 351 22.74 3.28 -7.09
C LEU A 351 22.08 2.06 -6.42
N SER A 352 21.72 1.03 -7.19
CA SER A 352 21.07 -0.18 -6.69
C SER A 352 21.96 -0.92 -5.67
N PRO A 353 21.41 -1.41 -4.54
CA PRO A 353 19.99 -1.47 -4.17
C PRO A 353 19.49 -0.31 -3.29
N TYR A 354 20.26 0.77 -3.14
CA TYR A 354 19.99 1.85 -2.18
C TYR A 354 19.03 2.89 -2.73
N ARG A 355 19.22 3.28 -3.99
CA ARG A 355 18.36 4.23 -4.71
C ARG A 355 18.05 3.72 -6.11
N PHE A 356 16.90 4.12 -6.65
CA PHE A 356 16.40 3.71 -7.96
C PHE A 356 15.88 4.91 -8.76
N PRO A 357 16.10 4.97 -10.09
CA PRO A 357 15.44 5.97 -10.91
C PRO A 357 13.94 5.68 -11.01
N LEU A 358 13.11 6.71 -11.00
CA LEU A 358 11.67 6.56 -11.24
C LEU A 358 11.43 6.13 -12.69
N HIS A 359 10.64 5.07 -12.88
CA HIS A 359 10.29 4.59 -14.22
C HIS A 359 9.35 5.58 -14.93
N ASN A 360 9.45 5.66 -16.26
CA ASN A 360 8.67 6.60 -17.07
C ASN A 360 7.15 6.48 -16.88
N GLU A 361 6.65 5.28 -16.59
CA GLU A 361 5.23 5.01 -16.33
C GLU A 361 4.68 5.76 -15.11
N MET A 362 5.52 6.09 -14.13
CA MET A 362 5.15 6.80 -12.91
C MET A 362 5.50 8.30 -12.97
N SER A 363 5.89 8.82 -14.15
CA SER A 363 6.29 10.22 -14.32
C SER A 363 5.17 11.20 -14.00
N ASP A 364 3.92 10.82 -14.26
CA ASP A 364 2.72 11.62 -14.00
C ASP A 364 2.39 11.77 -12.51
N VAL A 365 2.94 10.90 -11.65
CA VAL A 365 2.79 10.95 -10.19
C VAL A 365 4.06 11.45 -9.47
N SER A 366 5.06 11.92 -10.22
CA SER A 366 6.32 12.45 -9.68
C SER A 366 6.14 13.51 -8.60
N ASP A 367 5.24 14.48 -8.79
CA ASP A 367 4.95 15.52 -7.80
C ASP A 367 4.57 14.96 -6.43
N LEU A 368 3.76 13.89 -6.40
CA LEU A 368 3.37 13.21 -5.17
C LEU A 368 4.60 12.54 -4.53
N LEU A 369 5.40 11.83 -5.32
CA LEU A 369 6.59 11.14 -4.82
C LEU A 369 7.64 12.10 -4.26
N LEU A 370 7.82 13.29 -4.86
CA LEU A 370 8.65 14.36 -4.31
C LEU A 370 8.15 14.81 -2.94
N THR A 371 6.83 15.03 -2.78
CA THR A 371 6.27 15.36 -1.44
C THR A 371 6.43 14.23 -0.42
N CYS A 372 6.58 12.98 -0.88
CA CYS A 372 6.83 11.81 -0.03
C CYS A 372 8.33 11.62 0.30
N GLY A 373 9.21 12.50 -0.18
CA GLY A 373 10.64 12.51 0.13
C GLY A 373 11.54 11.87 -0.93
N SER A 374 11.03 11.64 -2.15
CA SER A 374 11.89 11.28 -3.29
C SER A 374 12.79 12.45 -3.67
N SER A 375 13.99 12.16 -4.18
CA SER A 375 14.89 13.19 -4.69
C SER A 375 14.47 13.67 -6.08
N GLU A 376 14.77 14.91 -6.42
CA GLU A 376 14.47 15.42 -7.76
C GLU A 376 15.44 14.85 -8.81
N CYS A 377 16.72 14.80 -8.49
CA CYS A 377 17.79 14.29 -9.34
C CYS A 377 18.88 13.61 -8.50
N GLN A 378 19.86 13.01 -9.17
CA GLN A 378 21.06 12.46 -8.54
C GLN A 378 22.08 13.58 -8.26
N ASP A 379 21.88 14.29 -7.15
CA ASP A 379 22.76 15.37 -6.70
C ASP A 379 23.79 14.90 -5.66
N ASP A 380 24.74 15.78 -5.31
CA ASP A 380 25.80 15.49 -4.33
C ASP A 380 25.24 15.05 -2.98
N LYS A 381 24.05 15.54 -2.62
CA LYS A 381 23.38 15.20 -1.37
C LYS A 381 22.90 13.74 -1.40
N LEU A 382 22.21 13.32 -2.46
CA LEU A 382 21.73 11.94 -2.62
C LEU A 382 22.90 10.95 -2.60
N LEU A 383 23.99 11.27 -3.30
CA LEU A 383 25.20 10.45 -3.34
C LEU A 383 25.82 10.29 -1.94
N GLN A 384 25.88 11.37 -1.16
CA GLN A 384 26.35 11.33 0.22
C GLN A 384 25.41 10.56 1.16
N GLU A 385 24.09 10.62 0.95
CA GLU A 385 23.13 9.79 1.70
C GLU A 385 23.37 8.30 1.45
N VAL A 386 23.63 7.89 0.21
CA VAL A 386 23.96 6.50 -0.13
C VAL A 386 25.27 6.07 0.55
N LEU A 387 26.31 6.90 0.55
CA LEU A 387 27.55 6.60 1.28
C LEU A 387 27.30 6.42 2.79
N ASN A 388 26.42 7.23 3.39
CA ASN A 388 26.04 7.09 4.79
C ASN A 388 25.24 5.80 5.08
N GLU A 389 24.37 5.38 4.16
CA GLU A 389 23.65 4.11 4.27
C GLU A 389 24.59 2.91 4.18
N ILE A 390 25.53 2.92 3.22
CA ILE A 390 26.58 1.89 3.11
C ILE A 390 27.42 1.86 4.41
N LYS A 391 27.85 3.03 4.91
CA LYS A 391 28.57 3.14 6.20
C LYS A 391 27.77 2.52 7.34
N THR A 392 26.46 2.77 7.43
CA THR A 392 25.60 2.26 8.50
C THR A 392 25.42 0.75 8.39
N LYS A 393 25.18 0.23 7.19
CA LYS A 393 25.07 -1.21 6.90
C LYS A 393 26.33 -1.98 7.30
N HIS A 394 27.51 -1.42 7.04
CA HIS A 394 28.78 -2.04 7.39
C HIS A 394 29.15 -1.91 8.88
N LYS A 395 28.47 -1.03 9.65
CA LYS A 395 28.60 -0.97 11.12
C LYS A 395 27.87 -2.08 11.86
N THR A 396 26.73 -2.55 11.36
CA THR A 396 25.84 -3.48 12.10
C THR A 396 26.25 -4.96 12.00
N GLY A 397 27.23 -5.31 11.16
CA GLY A 397 27.93 -6.60 11.16
C GLY A 397 27.29 -7.74 10.33
N SER A 398 28.17 -8.60 9.80
CA SER A 398 27.95 -9.74 8.87
C SER A 398 27.51 -9.37 7.44
N ILE A 399 28.49 -9.07 6.58
CA ILE A 399 28.28 -8.79 5.15
C ILE A 399 28.91 -9.91 4.31
N SER A 400 28.17 -10.40 3.32
CA SER A 400 28.65 -11.42 2.40
C SER A 400 29.71 -10.85 1.44
N LYS A 401 30.67 -11.69 1.02
CA LYS A 401 31.72 -11.29 0.08
C LYS A 401 31.18 -10.66 -1.21
N PRO A 402 30.13 -11.20 -1.88
CA PRO A 402 29.54 -10.56 -3.07
C PRO A 402 28.97 -9.17 -2.77
N GLN A 403 28.32 -9.00 -1.62
CA GLN A 403 27.74 -7.73 -1.24
C GLN A 403 28.81 -6.68 -0.94
N PHE A 404 29.91 -7.08 -0.27
CA PHE A 404 31.07 -6.23 -0.08
C PHE A 404 31.65 -5.74 -1.41
N THR A 405 31.84 -6.63 -2.39
CA THR A 405 32.34 -6.26 -3.71
C THR A 405 31.40 -5.31 -4.45
N LYS A 406 30.07 -5.53 -4.36
CA LYS A 406 29.07 -4.62 -4.95
C LYS A 406 29.11 -3.24 -4.28
N ASP A 407 29.13 -3.19 -2.95
CA ASP A 407 29.18 -1.94 -2.19
C ASP A 407 30.48 -1.17 -2.47
N MET A 408 31.63 -1.84 -2.49
CA MET A 408 32.91 -1.21 -2.81
C MET A 408 32.94 -0.63 -4.22
N ARG A 409 32.42 -1.36 -5.22
CA ARG A 409 32.31 -0.86 -6.60
C ARG A 409 31.44 0.40 -6.66
N LEU A 410 30.29 0.38 -5.99
CA LEU A 410 29.39 1.52 -5.94
C LEU A 410 30.04 2.72 -5.26
N VAL A 411 30.75 2.51 -4.15
CA VAL A 411 31.51 3.58 -3.47
C VAL A 411 32.49 4.23 -4.44
N LYS A 412 33.30 3.45 -5.18
CA LYS A 412 34.23 4.01 -6.18
C LYS A 412 33.52 4.90 -7.20
N GLN A 413 32.42 4.41 -7.78
CA GLN A 413 31.63 5.17 -8.75
C GLN A 413 31.08 6.47 -8.16
N ILE A 414 30.56 6.43 -6.93
CA ILE A 414 30.07 7.63 -6.25
C ILE A 414 31.20 8.65 -6.02
N LEU A 415 32.36 8.19 -5.55
CA LEU A 415 33.51 9.06 -5.30
C LEU A 415 34.06 9.69 -6.59
N ASP A 416 34.08 8.93 -7.68
CA ASP A 416 34.50 9.43 -9.00
C ASP A 416 33.59 10.54 -9.52
N VAL A 417 32.29 10.49 -9.21
CA VAL A 417 31.33 11.57 -9.52
C VAL A 417 31.54 12.76 -8.58
N LEU A 418 31.71 12.51 -7.28
CA LEU A 418 31.84 13.57 -6.28
C LEU A 418 33.19 14.32 -6.32
N LYS A 419 34.21 13.85 -7.04
CA LYS A 419 35.56 14.43 -7.06
C LYS A 419 35.63 15.92 -7.38
N GLU A 420 34.73 16.42 -8.22
CA GLU A 420 34.65 17.84 -8.62
C GLU A 420 33.64 18.65 -7.77
N SER A 421 33.05 18.07 -6.73
CA SER A 421 32.03 18.73 -5.91
C SER A 421 32.62 19.69 -4.86
N ASP A 422 31.81 20.66 -4.42
CA ASP A 422 32.15 21.52 -3.27
C ASP A 422 32.35 20.70 -1.97
N SER A 423 31.66 19.55 -1.86
CA SER A 423 31.81 18.65 -0.73
C SER A 423 33.19 17.98 -0.72
N ALA A 424 33.72 17.67 -1.90
CA ALA A 424 35.09 17.19 -2.08
C ALA A 424 36.10 18.29 -1.74
N ALA A 425 35.92 19.50 -2.27
CA ALA A 425 36.81 20.63 -1.96
C ALA A 425 36.87 20.94 -0.45
N SER A 426 35.74 20.81 0.26
CA SER A 426 35.68 21.01 1.72
C SER A 426 36.04 19.78 2.55
N GLY A 427 36.38 18.65 1.91
CA GLY A 427 36.77 17.39 2.54
C GLY A 427 35.71 16.76 3.43
N ARG A 428 34.44 17.04 3.14
CA ARG A 428 33.27 16.51 3.86
C ARG A 428 32.76 15.20 3.27
N VAL A 429 33.24 14.76 2.09
CA VAL A 429 32.86 13.47 1.52
C VAL A 429 33.39 12.32 2.38
N LEU A 430 32.60 11.26 2.51
CA LEU A 430 32.99 10.04 3.21
C LEU A 430 33.82 9.14 2.29
N VAL A 431 35.02 8.79 2.73
CA VAL A 431 35.89 7.84 2.03
C VAL A 431 36.08 6.57 2.85
N PRO A 432 36.16 5.39 2.21
CA PRO A 432 36.45 4.16 2.92
C PRO A 432 37.91 4.16 3.40
N ILE A 433 38.16 3.68 4.61
CA ILE A 433 39.50 3.59 5.22
C ILE A 433 39.98 2.13 5.27
N SER A 434 41.31 1.96 5.32
CA SER A 434 41.93 0.66 5.55
C SER A 434 41.71 0.20 6.99
N HIS A 435 41.32 -1.06 7.20
CA HIS A 435 41.02 -1.61 8.53
C HIS A 435 41.30 -3.12 8.61
N LYS A 436 41.52 -3.67 9.83
CA LYS A 436 41.88 -5.08 10.10
C LYS A 436 40.82 -6.08 9.66
N ARG A 437 39.54 -5.77 9.87
CA ARG A 437 38.43 -6.66 9.54
C ARG A 437 38.22 -6.67 8.03
N GLN A 438 38.73 -7.71 7.38
CA GLN A 438 38.48 -7.95 5.96
C GLN A 438 36.97 -8.17 5.72
N GLY A 439 36.45 -7.60 4.63
CA GLY A 439 35.04 -7.73 4.26
C GLY A 439 34.08 -6.75 4.92
N LEU A 440 34.59 -5.71 5.61
CA LEU A 440 33.78 -4.59 6.12
C LEU A 440 34.39 -3.25 5.68
N LEU A 441 33.52 -2.30 5.34
CA LEU A 441 33.88 -0.92 5.01
C LEU A 441 33.69 -0.02 6.23
N GLN A 442 34.75 0.67 6.62
CA GLN A 442 34.68 1.78 7.56
C GLN A 442 34.90 3.08 6.80
N PHE A 443 34.24 4.16 7.23
CA PHE A 443 34.28 5.45 6.54
C PHE A 443 34.61 6.60 7.48
N ARG A 444 35.44 7.52 7.01
CA ARG A 444 35.81 8.79 7.64
C ARG A 444 35.64 9.94 6.63
N HIS A 445 35.60 11.18 7.11
CA HIS A 445 35.60 12.32 6.20
C HIS A 445 36.97 12.43 5.51
N ALA A 446 36.99 12.82 4.24
CA ALA A 446 38.20 12.85 3.44
C ALA A 446 39.31 13.72 4.06
N LYS A 447 38.95 14.85 4.69
CA LYS A 447 39.88 15.73 5.44
C LYS A 447 40.55 15.08 6.66
N GLU A 448 40.02 13.96 7.16
CA GLU A 448 40.57 13.22 8.30
C GLU A 448 41.54 12.12 7.85
N CYS A 449 41.61 11.87 6.54
CA CYS A 449 42.29 10.73 5.94
C CYS A 449 43.60 11.12 5.26
N THR A 450 44.49 10.15 5.13
CA THR A 450 45.77 10.26 4.44
C THR A 450 45.82 9.26 3.27
N ILE A 451 46.41 9.69 2.15
CA ILE A 451 46.49 8.90 0.92
C ILE A 451 47.80 8.08 0.92
N TRP A 452 47.78 6.89 0.31
CA TRP A 452 49.00 6.10 0.10
C TRP A 452 49.90 6.79 -0.93
N SER A 453 51.16 7.09 -0.61
CA SER A 453 52.14 7.46 -1.64
C SER A 453 52.76 6.20 -2.29
N ASP A 454 53.22 6.30 -3.54
CA ASP A 454 53.61 5.13 -4.37
C ASP A 454 54.84 4.38 -3.81
N SER A 455 55.49 4.94 -2.80
CA SER A 455 56.72 4.43 -2.20
C SER A 455 56.53 3.73 -0.84
N LEU A 456 55.31 3.72 -0.29
CA LEU A 456 55.03 3.24 1.08
C LEU A 456 54.41 1.84 1.14
N SER A 457 54.30 1.15 0.00
CA SER A 457 53.54 -0.09 -0.15
C SER A 457 54.12 -1.30 0.60
N VAL A 458 55.37 -1.23 1.11
CA VAL A 458 56.04 -2.39 1.73
C VAL A 458 56.28 -2.24 3.24
N THR A 459 56.39 -1.02 3.80
CA THR A 459 56.83 -0.85 5.21
C THR A 459 55.69 -0.62 6.20
N PHE A 460 54.62 0.07 5.80
CA PHE A 460 53.52 0.47 6.70
C PHE A 460 52.29 -0.44 6.60
N ALA A 461 52.50 -1.64 6.05
CA ALA A 461 51.43 -2.59 5.86
C ALA A 461 51.14 -3.32 7.18
N VAL A 462 49.86 -3.33 7.53
CA VAL A 462 49.21 -4.27 8.45
C VAL A 462 49.33 -3.88 9.92
N ASP A 463 48.36 -3.06 10.39
CA ASP A 463 47.34 -3.46 11.37
C ASP A 463 46.77 -2.24 12.11
N GLY A 464 45.86 -1.51 11.44
CA GLY A 464 45.17 -0.36 12.02
C GLY A 464 44.44 -0.70 13.32
N ASN A 465 44.97 -0.25 14.47
CA ASN A 465 44.24 -0.25 15.73
C ASN A 465 43.25 0.93 15.74
N GLU A 466 42.14 0.78 16.47
CA GLU A 466 41.11 1.82 16.61
C GLU A 466 41.62 3.10 17.31
N ASP A 467 42.84 3.07 17.85
CA ASP A 467 43.54 4.16 18.56
C ASP A 467 44.58 4.91 17.71
N GLU A 468 44.63 4.72 16.40
CA GLU A 468 45.57 5.45 15.52
C GLU A 468 45.06 6.85 15.15
N ASP A 469 45.90 7.88 15.35
CA ASP A 469 45.62 9.28 15.00
C ASP A 469 45.67 9.55 13.47
N ILE A 470 46.05 8.56 12.66
CA ILE A 470 46.19 8.66 11.20
C ILE A 470 45.37 7.59 10.51
N PHE A 471 44.37 8.01 9.71
CA PHE A 471 43.50 7.09 8.97
C PHE A 471 43.90 7.04 7.50
N PHE A 472 44.31 5.87 7.00
CA PHE A 472 44.63 5.70 5.58
C PHE A 472 43.38 5.38 4.75
N VAL A 473 43.24 6.01 3.58
CA VAL A 473 42.22 5.65 2.60
C VAL A 473 42.38 4.19 2.19
N HIS A 474 41.27 3.49 1.93
CA HIS A 474 41.27 2.10 1.53
C HIS A 474 42.09 1.91 0.24
N ARG A 475 42.97 0.91 0.19
CA ARG A 475 43.93 0.65 -0.90
C ARG A 475 43.32 0.52 -2.30
N GLU A 476 42.04 0.23 -2.37
CA GLU A 476 41.30 0.09 -3.61
C GLU A 476 40.78 1.41 -4.21
N ILE A 477 40.88 2.51 -3.47
CA ILE A 477 40.52 3.85 -3.95
C ILE A 477 41.78 4.48 -4.56
N SER A 478 41.65 4.97 -5.81
CA SER A 478 42.75 5.61 -6.50
C SER A 478 43.11 6.96 -5.87
N LYS A 479 44.35 7.44 -6.07
CA LYS A 479 44.76 8.78 -5.63
C LYS A 479 43.89 9.89 -6.23
N ASP A 480 43.53 9.75 -7.51
CA ASP A 480 42.71 10.72 -8.23
C ASP A 480 41.29 10.79 -7.65
N THR A 481 40.78 9.65 -7.17
CA THR A 481 39.46 9.53 -6.53
C THR A 481 39.49 9.95 -5.04
N ALA A 482 40.64 9.86 -4.37
CA ALA A 482 40.74 9.96 -2.91
C ALA A 482 40.57 11.39 -2.32
N PHE A 483 40.28 12.41 -3.15
CA PHE A 483 40.23 13.84 -2.82
C PHE A 483 41.54 14.34 -2.21
N LYS A 484 42.23 15.27 -2.89
CA LYS A 484 43.55 15.79 -2.48
C LYS A 484 43.46 16.53 -1.14
N HIS A 485 43.67 15.84 -0.02
CA HIS A 485 43.61 16.46 1.31
C HIS A 485 44.96 16.60 1.98
N GLU A 486 45.75 15.52 2.08
CA GLU A 486 47.07 15.62 2.70
C GLU A 486 47.95 14.39 2.42
N ASP A 487 49.18 14.62 1.96
CA ASP A 487 50.20 13.57 1.89
C ASP A 487 50.75 13.27 3.31
N LEU A 488 51.31 12.07 3.50
CA LEU A 488 51.83 11.66 4.81
C LEU A 488 52.89 12.63 5.34
N THR A 489 53.75 13.17 4.46
CA THR A 489 54.79 14.12 4.81
C THR A 489 54.21 15.43 5.35
N ASP A 490 53.14 15.95 4.75
CA ASP A 490 52.44 17.14 5.22
C ASP A 490 51.80 16.92 6.60
N ARG A 491 51.18 15.74 6.79
CA ARG A 491 50.55 15.38 8.07
C ARG A 491 51.58 15.21 9.18
N LEU A 492 52.73 14.60 8.89
CA LEU A 492 53.86 14.52 9.82
C LEU A 492 54.38 15.92 10.14
N HIS A 493 54.52 16.80 9.15
CA HIS A 493 54.98 18.17 9.35
C HIS A 493 54.03 18.96 10.28
N LYS A 494 52.71 18.84 10.10
CA LYS A 494 51.73 19.45 11.02
C LYS A 494 51.81 18.86 12.42
N LEU A 495 51.88 17.54 12.56
CA LEU A 495 52.02 16.88 13.88
C LEU A 495 53.26 17.37 14.63
N LEU A 496 54.41 17.49 13.94
CA LEU A 496 55.65 18.01 14.50
C LEU A 496 55.52 19.47 14.94
N LYS A 497 54.91 20.30 14.08
CA LYS A 497 54.68 21.72 14.34
C LYS A 497 53.70 22.00 15.48
N ASP A 498 52.69 21.15 15.66
CA ASP A 498 51.66 21.38 16.67
C ASP A 498 52.01 20.75 18.04
N SER A 499 52.82 19.68 18.06
CA SER A 499 53.06 18.88 19.27
C SER A 499 54.47 18.97 19.84
N TYR A 500 55.48 19.41 19.07
CA TYR A 500 56.90 19.28 19.44
C TYR A 500 57.72 20.56 19.20
N THR A 501 57.22 21.70 19.67
CA THR A 501 57.75 23.05 19.38
C THR A 501 58.85 23.57 20.32
N ASP A 502 59.16 22.86 21.40
CA ASP A 502 60.01 23.37 22.48
C ASP A 502 61.52 23.16 22.28
N GLY A 503 61.94 22.61 21.13
CA GLY A 503 63.35 22.35 20.79
C GLY A 503 64.04 21.25 21.61
N PHE A 504 63.42 20.77 22.69
CA PHE A 504 63.89 19.68 23.56
C PHE A 504 63.02 18.43 23.47
N SER A 505 62.01 18.43 22.61
CA SER A 505 61.13 17.30 22.33
C SER A 505 61.90 16.02 22.00
N VAL A 506 62.87 16.09 21.10
CA VAL A 506 63.60 14.89 20.62
C VAL A 506 64.38 14.19 21.74
N PRO A 507 65.25 14.86 22.51
CA PRO A 507 65.93 14.22 23.64
C PRO A 507 64.95 13.67 24.70
N LYS A 508 63.87 14.39 25.02
CA LYS A 508 62.88 13.96 26.02
C LYS A 508 62.20 12.65 25.59
N GLU A 509 61.73 12.59 24.35
CA GLU A 509 61.06 11.40 23.81
C GLU A 509 62.03 10.20 23.70
N LEU A 510 63.29 10.43 23.33
CA LEU A 510 64.30 9.36 23.28
C LEU A 510 64.67 8.83 24.67
N ILE A 511 64.76 9.70 25.69
CA ILE A 511 64.97 9.29 27.09
C ILE A 511 63.76 8.49 27.59
N GLN A 512 62.55 8.97 27.32
CA GLN A 512 61.31 8.30 27.73
C GLN A 512 61.16 6.93 27.08
N ASN A 513 61.48 6.80 25.80
CA ASN A 513 61.51 5.50 25.12
C ASN A 513 62.54 4.52 25.74
N ALA A 514 63.69 5.04 26.19
CA ALA A 514 64.69 4.23 26.87
C ALA A 514 64.21 3.79 28.26
N ASP A 515 63.59 4.69 29.03
CA ASP A 515 62.99 4.39 30.35
C ASP A 515 61.88 3.32 30.23
N ASP A 516 60.99 3.46 29.26
CA ASP A 516 59.93 2.48 28.97
C ASP A 516 60.45 1.09 28.55
N ALA A 517 61.68 1.03 28.01
CA ALA A 517 62.40 -0.19 27.68
C ALA A 517 63.19 -0.76 28.87
N GLY A 518 63.20 -0.07 30.02
CA GLY A 518 63.94 -0.46 31.22
C GLY A 518 65.44 -0.16 31.14
N ALA A 519 65.86 0.78 30.29
CA ALA A 519 67.26 1.19 30.22
C ALA A 519 67.69 1.92 31.49
N THR A 520 68.92 1.68 31.93
CA THR A 520 69.53 2.37 33.08
C THR A 520 70.49 3.48 32.65
N GLU A 521 70.85 3.53 31.38
CA GLU A 521 71.78 4.51 30.82
C GLU A 521 71.28 4.98 29.45
N VAL A 522 71.32 6.30 29.23
CA VAL A 522 71.09 6.95 27.93
C VAL A 522 72.26 7.87 27.62
N LYS A 523 72.81 7.79 26.42
CA LYS A 523 73.92 8.62 25.93
C LYS A 523 73.54 9.31 24.63
N PHE A 524 73.82 10.59 24.53
CA PHE A 524 73.71 11.36 23.29
C PHE A 524 75.10 11.75 22.81
N LEU A 525 75.36 11.59 21.51
CA LEU A 525 76.61 11.96 20.87
C LEU A 525 76.30 12.69 19.56
N LEU A 526 76.73 13.95 19.46
CA LEU A 526 76.78 14.64 18.18
C LEU A 526 78.09 14.26 17.48
N ASP A 527 77.96 13.56 16.37
CA ASP A 527 79.07 13.13 15.53
C ASP A 527 79.13 14.01 14.29
N GLU A 528 80.12 14.90 14.21
CA GLU A 528 80.25 15.89 13.13
C GLU A 528 81.03 15.39 11.90
N ARG A 529 81.31 14.08 11.82
CA ARG A 529 82.03 13.48 10.68
C ARG A 529 81.20 13.56 9.39
N ASP A 530 81.87 13.80 8.26
CA ASP A 530 81.26 13.92 6.92
C ASP A 530 81.27 12.61 6.10
N ASN A 531 81.90 11.56 6.65
CA ASN A 531 82.04 10.18 6.14
C ASN A 531 82.08 10.07 4.59
N ARG A 532 82.97 10.84 3.95
CA ARG A 532 83.04 10.94 2.48
C ARG A 532 83.39 9.62 1.80
N ASP A 533 84.22 8.82 2.45
CA ASP A 533 84.62 7.47 2.05
C ASP A 533 83.43 6.50 2.01
N ALA A 534 82.47 6.65 2.93
CA ALA A 534 81.27 5.81 3.02
C ALA A 534 80.24 6.07 1.89
N ARG A 535 80.41 7.13 1.08
CA ARG A 535 79.46 7.48 0.00
C ARG A 535 79.57 6.59 -1.25
N THR A 536 80.55 5.69 -1.28
CA THR A 536 80.88 4.87 -2.47
C THR A 536 80.19 3.51 -2.50
N ASN A 537 79.74 2.99 -1.35
CA ASN A 537 79.11 1.67 -1.21
C ASN A 537 77.76 1.78 -0.49
N LEU A 538 76.82 2.52 -1.09
CA LEU A 538 75.52 2.81 -0.50
C LEU A 538 74.43 1.86 -1.01
N ILE A 539 73.40 1.65 -0.18
CA ILE A 539 72.19 0.91 -0.57
C ILE A 539 71.45 1.65 -1.71
N ASN A 540 71.52 2.98 -1.72
CA ASN A 540 70.99 3.85 -2.77
C ASN A 540 71.89 5.09 -2.90
N GLU A 541 72.17 5.53 -4.13
CA GLU A 541 73.00 6.70 -4.42
C GLU A 541 72.50 7.98 -3.74
N GLN A 542 71.17 8.13 -3.57
CA GLN A 542 70.55 9.27 -2.87
C GLN A 542 70.87 9.29 -1.37
N MET A 543 71.41 8.21 -0.79
CA MET A 543 71.85 8.19 0.62
C MET A 543 73.20 8.87 0.83
N ALA A 544 73.87 9.31 -0.24
CA ALA A 544 75.15 9.99 -0.15
C ALA A 544 75.04 11.32 0.63
N SER A 545 73.91 12.01 0.53
CA SER A 545 73.62 13.21 1.31
C SER A 545 73.40 12.93 2.80
N LEU A 546 73.14 11.67 3.18
CA LEU A 546 72.87 11.25 4.56
C LEU A 546 74.11 10.75 5.30
N GLN A 547 75.28 10.71 4.65
CA GLN A 547 76.53 10.26 5.27
C GLN A 547 77.27 11.37 6.04
N GLY A 548 76.60 12.50 6.31
CA GLY A 548 77.15 13.65 7.02
C GLY A 548 77.05 13.54 8.56
N PRO A 549 77.11 14.68 9.26
CA PRO A 549 76.93 14.76 10.70
C PRO A 549 75.64 14.09 11.18
N ALA A 550 75.72 13.38 12.31
CA ALA A 550 74.60 12.64 12.88
C ALA A 550 74.50 12.80 14.40
N LEU A 551 73.26 12.86 14.90
CA LEU A 551 72.99 12.71 16.33
C LEU A 551 72.78 11.23 16.64
N TRP A 552 73.68 10.66 17.42
CA TRP A 552 73.55 9.31 17.97
C TRP A 552 72.86 9.37 19.33
N ALA A 553 71.87 8.51 19.52
CA ALA A 553 71.24 8.26 20.81
C ALA A 553 71.36 6.77 21.14
N PHE A 554 72.06 6.46 22.24
CA PHE A 554 72.27 5.11 22.74
C PHE A 554 71.52 4.91 24.05
N ASN A 555 70.94 3.73 24.23
CA ASN A 555 70.52 3.22 25.53
C ASN A 555 70.91 1.75 25.67
N ASN A 556 71.04 1.26 26.90
CA ASN A 556 71.50 -0.10 27.18
C ASN A 556 70.38 -1.16 27.20
N ALA A 557 69.15 -0.82 26.81
CA ALA A 557 68.08 -1.79 26.58
C ALA A 557 68.10 -2.28 25.13
N SER A 558 67.39 -3.38 24.86
CA SER A 558 67.25 -3.97 23.51
C SER A 558 65.78 -4.10 23.15
N PHE A 559 65.47 -3.90 21.87
CA PHE A 559 64.11 -4.04 21.37
C PHE A 559 63.63 -5.49 21.50
N SER A 560 62.43 -5.67 22.04
CA SER A 560 61.67 -6.91 21.93
C SER A 560 61.10 -7.07 20.53
N ASP A 561 60.65 -8.27 20.17
CA ASP A 561 59.99 -8.52 18.88
C ASP A 561 58.70 -7.68 18.73
N GLU A 562 58.07 -7.28 19.84
CA GLU A 562 56.89 -6.42 19.83
C GLU A 562 57.26 -4.94 19.63
N ASP A 563 58.40 -4.48 20.18
CA ASP A 563 58.91 -3.12 19.93
C ASP A 563 59.24 -2.92 18.44
N PHE A 564 59.82 -3.93 17.79
CA PHE A 564 60.07 -3.90 16.34
C PHE A 564 58.79 -3.80 15.51
N LYS A 565 57.69 -4.45 15.93
CA LYS A 565 56.40 -4.30 15.24
C LYS A 565 55.78 -2.92 15.48
N ASN A 566 55.93 -2.40 16.69
CA ASN A 566 55.30 -1.14 17.09
C ASN A 566 55.98 0.08 16.51
N ILE A 567 57.32 0.10 16.42
CA ILE A 567 58.06 1.27 15.91
C ILE A 567 57.80 1.55 14.41
N VAL A 568 57.33 0.55 13.66
CA VAL A 568 56.97 0.68 12.25
C VAL A 568 55.55 1.24 12.07
N ARG A 569 54.71 1.19 13.11
CA ARG A 569 53.33 1.68 13.07
C ARG A 569 53.29 3.15 13.50
N LEU A 570 53.02 4.05 12.56
CA LEU A 570 52.82 5.47 12.84
C LEU A 570 51.59 5.66 13.73
N GLY A 571 51.80 6.01 15.01
CA GLY A 571 50.71 6.29 15.95
C GLY A 571 50.07 5.06 16.61
N ALA A 572 50.72 3.88 16.58
CA ALA A 572 50.28 2.77 17.42
C ALA A 572 50.66 3.02 18.89
N GLY A 573 49.78 3.69 19.62
CA GLY A 573 49.88 3.79 21.07
C GLY A 573 49.67 2.41 21.72
N THR A 574 50.75 1.68 22.00
CA THR A 574 50.68 0.36 22.67
C THR A 574 50.56 0.42 24.18
N LYS A 575 50.47 1.61 24.78
CA LYS A 575 50.76 1.82 26.21
C LYS A 575 49.59 2.40 27.00
N ARG A 576 48.35 1.94 26.73
CA ARG A 576 47.18 2.32 27.57
C ARG A 576 46.90 1.36 28.73
N ASP A 577 47.25 0.08 28.60
CA ASP A 577 46.92 -0.95 29.60
C ASP A 577 48.05 -1.23 30.62
N ASP A 578 49.26 -0.71 30.38
CA ASP A 578 50.41 -0.86 31.29
C ASP A 578 50.62 0.42 32.10
N VAL A 579 50.12 0.41 33.35
CA VAL A 579 50.13 1.55 34.28
C VAL A 579 51.54 1.97 34.72
N THR A 580 52.57 1.18 34.38
CA THR A 580 53.97 1.45 34.73
C THR A 580 54.74 2.24 33.65
N LYS A 581 54.18 2.38 32.45
CA LYS A 581 54.82 3.06 31.31
C LYS A 581 54.19 4.43 31.09
N VAL A 582 55.01 5.47 31.03
CA VAL A 582 54.52 6.85 30.83
C VAL A 582 54.71 7.16 29.35
N GLY A 583 53.62 7.42 28.60
CA GLY A 583 53.68 7.82 27.19
C GLY A 583 52.47 7.34 26.37
N LYS A 584 51.47 8.20 26.17
CA LYS A 584 50.12 7.78 25.73
C LYS A 584 49.90 7.57 24.23
N PHE A 585 50.85 7.87 23.34
CA PHE A 585 50.49 8.09 21.93
C PHE A 585 51.33 7.39 20.86
N GLY A 586 52.45 6.73 21.17
CA GLY A 586 53.26 6.07 20.11
C GLY A 586 53.75 7.01 18.99
N LEU A 587 53.60 8.33 19.18
CA LEU A 587 54.01 9.40 18.27
C LEU A 587 55.36 10.01 18.67
N GLY A 588 55.89 9.67 19.85
CA GLY A 588 57.09 10.25 20.44
C GLY A 588 58.34 10.08 19.58
N PHE A 589 58.51 8.87 19.01
CA PHE A 589 59.61 8.61 18.08
C PHE A 589 59.55 9.50 16.84
N ASN A 590 58.37 9.90 16.36
CA ASN A 590 58.26 10.77 15.19
C ASN A 590 58.92 12.14 15.41
N SER A 591 59.10 12.59 16.66
CA SER A 591 59.80 13.85 16.96
C SER A 591 61.20 13.93 16.32
N VAL A 592 61.88 12.80 16.09
CA VAL A 592 63.20 12.73 15.45
C VAL A 592 63.21 13.32 14.03
N TYR A 593 62.06 13.38 13.37
CA TYR A 593 61.92 14.01 12.06
C TYR A 593 62.13 15.54 12.09
N ASN A 594 62.20 16.16 13.28
CA ASN A 594 62.69 17.54 13.42
C ASN A 594 64.20 17.67 13.15
N LEU A 595 64.95 16.56 13.22
CA LEU A 595 66.41 16.56 13.08
C LEU A 595 66.90 15.82 11.82
N THR A 596 66.14 14.83 11.33
CA THR A 596 66.57 13.99 10.21
C THR A 596 65.39 13.49 9.38
N ASP A 597 65.56 13.44 8.06
CA ASP A 597 64.60 12.80 7.15
C ASP A 597 64.69 11.27 7.16
N VAL A 598 65.82 10.73 7.65
CA VAL A 598 66.10 9.29 7.67
C VAL A 598 66.56 8.81 9.05
N PRO A 599 65.66 8.76 10.06
CA PRO A 599 66.01 8.17 11.33
C PRO A 599 66.33 6.69 11.16
N SER A 600 67.43 6.27 11.78
CA SER A 600 67.99 4.93 11.66
C SER A 600 68.32 4.40 13.05
N PHE A 601 68.10 3.11 13.28
CA PHE A 601 68.44 2.49 14.56
C PHE A 601 68.97 1.07 14.37
N ILE A 602 69.80 0.66 15.33
CA ILE A 602 70.32 -0.70 15.43
C ILE A 602 69.90 -1.23 16.79
N SER A 603 69.27 -2.41 16.81
CA SER A 603 69.04 -3.14 18.04
C SER A 603 69.13 -4.64 17.78
N ARG A 604 69.77 -5.38 18.68
CA ARG A 604 70.09 -6.80 18.50
C ARG A 604 70.82 -7.03 17.15
N HIS A 605 70.22 -7.78 16.23
CA HIS A 605 70.77 -8.13 14.92
C HIS A 605 70.06 -7.40 13.77
N THR A 606 69.32 -6.33 14.07
CA THR A 606 68.48 -5.61 13.10
C THR A 606 68.94 -4.16 12.98
N LEU A 607 69.21 -3.75 11.74
CA LEU A 607 69.35 -2.35 11.33
C LEU A 607 68.07 -1.94 10.60
N ALA A 608 67.47 -0.83 11.01
CA ALA A 608 66.26 -0.29 10.41
C ALA A 608 66.45 1.19 10.08
N MET A 609 65.90 1.62 8.94
CA MET A 609 65.95 2.99 8.43
C MET A 609 64.56 3.39 7.95
N PHE A 610 64.05 4.54 8.38
CA PHE A 610 62.75 5.08 7.94
C PHE A 610 62.97 6.32 7.10
N ARG A 611 62.15 6.58 6.06
CA ARG A 611 62.29 7.77 5.21
C ARG A 611 60.96 8.49 5.03
N SER A 612 60.95 9.81 5.21
CA SER A 612 59.74 10.67 5.21
C SER A 612 59.30 11.17 3.82
N SER A 613 60.19 11.22 2.82
CA SER A 613 59.91 11.76 1.47
C SER A 613 60.60 10.93 0.37
N CYS A 614 59.88 10.63 -0.72
CA CYS A 614 60.44 9.97 -1.91
C CYS A 614 60.07 10.76 -3.16
N GLU A 615 60.99 11.58 -3.67
CA GLU A 615 61.01 11.86 -5.11
C GLU A 615 61.59 10.63 -5.81
N VAL A 616 60.81 10.11 -6.76
CA VAL A 616 61.04 8.84 -7.43
C VAL A 616 62.24 8.91 -8.38
N SER A 617 63.22 8.03 -8.17
CA SER A 617 63.83 7.30 -9.28
C SER A 617 64.03 5.83 -8.86
N GLN A 618 63.68 4.93 -9.78
CA GLN A 618 63.48 3.50 -9.57
C GLN A 618 64.71 2.79 -8.98
N GLY A 619 64.52 2.01 -7.91
CA GLY A 619 65.56 1.11 -7.39
C GLY A 619 65.14 0.40 -6.10
N SER A 620 64.82 -0.89 -6.23
CA SER A 620 64.68 -1.97 -5.22
C SER A 620 64.90 -1.63 -3.72
N GLY A 621 63.88 -1.89 -2.90
CA GLY A 621 63.99 -1.93 -1.44
C GLY A 621 64.83 -3.13 -0.96
N ALA A 622 65.72 -2.89 0.00
CA ALA A 622 66.55 -3.92 0.62
C ALA A 622 66.34 -3.96 2.15
N GLN A 623 65.88 -5.10 2.66
CA GLN A 623 66.17 -5.52 4.03
C GLN A 623 67.51 -6.26 4.00
N ALA A 624 68.57 -5.67 4.57
CA ALA A 624 69.83 -6.37 4.76
C ALA A 624 69.85 -7.01 6.15
N ARG A 625 69.83 -8.35 6.21
CA ARG A 625 70.24 -9.09 7.42
C ARG A 625 71.77 -9.08 7.46
N LEU A 626 72.36 -8.51 8.49
CA LEU A 626 73.78 -8.70 8.80
C LEU A 626 73.96 -10.15 9.28
N GLN A 627 74.82 -10.91 8.60
CA GLN A 627 75.26 -12.25 9.02
C GLN A 627 76.30 -12.15 10.13
#